data_AF-A0A4Q7Z095-F1
#
_entry.id   AF-A0A4Q7Z095-F1
#
_cell.length_a   1.000
_cell.length_b   1.000
_cell.length_c   1.000
_cell.angle_alpha   90.00
_cell.angle_beta   90.00
_cell.angle_gamma   90.00
#
_symmetry.space_group_name_H-M   'P 1'
#
loop_
_entity.id
_entity.type
_entity.pdbx_description
1 polymer ?
#
loop_
_entity_poly.entity_id
_entity_poly.type
_entity_poly.pdbx_seq_one_letter_code
_entity_poly.pdbx_strand_id
1 'polypeptide(L)'
;MKLAALSSLLLLATLLARPAAPAPIASQLTESDRPLPDIPTLMHEVEEHQKAAEAIQKDYLYHEVAQEQRSNGTKSQTEEFDVFWLNGVQVHKLTRKDGKDLTADEQRKESERIDKQVAKATDRKKKAEEKGQPTDSRGNDEVTVSRFLMLGAFTNPRRVQLKGRDTIVIDYAGDPKAKTRNRMEDVIRDLSGTIWVDEQDRTITRLEGHFAKAYKVGAGIVMSIKEGTSFSMEQMKINDEVWLPSHIEGHGAARVMLFVSFTGSIQINNSDYRKFKATSTILPGVATVKDSSSGDTQDAPREPEKAPPPP
;
A
#
# COMPACT_ATOMS: atom_id res chain seq x y z
N MET A 1 -16.97 8.14 -2.78
CA MET A 1 -15.74 8.14 -1.97
C MET A 1 -14.66 7.67 -2.93
N LYS A 2 -13.58 8.41 -3.18
CA LYS A 2 -12.52 7.89 -4.08
C LYS A 2 -11.97 6.61 -3.44
N LEU A 3 -11.87 5.50 -4.18
CA LEU A 3 -11.49 4.19 -3.62
C LEU A 3 -10.07 4.18 -3.01
N ALA A 4 -9.23 5.15 -3.40
CA ALA A 4 -7.84 5.33 -2.99
C ALA A 4 -7.56 5.57 -1.48
N ALA A 5 -8.56 5.43 -0.61
CA ALA A 5 -8.43 5.65 0.84
C ALA A 5 -8.19 4.37 1.66
N LEU A 6 -8.22 3.17 1.06
CA LEU A 6 -8.19 1.90 1.80
C LEU A 6 -6.82 1.19 1.87
N SER A 7 -5.84 1.52 1.02
CA SER A 7 -4.60 0.71 0.90
C SER A 7 -3.40 1.15 1.75
N SER A 8 -3.51 2.17 2.60
CA SER A 8 -2.37 2.62 3.43
C SER A 8 -2.51 2.13 4.86
N LEU A 9 -2.07 0.89 5.11
CA LEU A 9 -1.87 0.36 6.45
C LEU A 9 -0.49 -0.29 6.53
N LEU A 10 0.26 0.10 7.58
CA LEU A 10 1.61 -0.29 7.99
C LEU A 10 2.77 0.37 7.23
N LEU A 11 3.52 1.23 7.93
CA LEU A 11 4.90 1.61 7.60
C LEU A 11 5.55 2.38 8.75
N LEU A 12 6.39 1.67 9.53
CA LEU A 12 7.01 2.16 10.77
C LEU A 12 8.48 2.50 10.59
N ALA A 13 8.94 3.56 11.29
CA ALA A 13 10.24 4.21 11.09
C ALA A 13 11.37 3.80 12.07
N THR A 14 12.60 4.18 11.67
CA THR A 14 13.95 3.65 11.94
C THR A 14 14.71 4.04 13.23
N LEU A 15 15.64 3.18 13.68
CA LEU A 15 16.97 3.55 14.22
C LEU A 15 18.03 2.47 13.86
N LEU A 16 19.30 2.89 13.76
CA LEU A 16 20.48 2.19 13.20
C LEU A 16 20.77 0.80 13.79
N ALA A 17 21.03 -0.21 12.93
CA ALA A 17 21.59 -1.49 13.33
C ALA A 17 22.92 -1.81 12.60
N ARG A 18 23.90 -2.21 13.41
CA ARG A 18 25.24 -2.71 13.06
C ARG A 18 25.15 -4.11 12.40
N PRO A 19 26.16 -4.53 11.62
CA PRO A 19 26.23 -5.89 11.11
C PRO A 19 26.41 -6.89 12.27
N ALA A 20 25.54 -7.89 12.34
CA ALA A 20 25.66 -9.02 13.27
C ALA A 20 26.74 -10.00 12.79
N ALA A 21 27.54 -10.48 13.75
CA ALA A 21 28.53 -11.55 13.53
C ALA A 21 27.84 -12.93 13.47
N PRO A 22 28.42 -13.92 12.76
CA PRO A 22 27.79 -15.22 12.58
C PRO A 22 27.79 -16.05 13.87
N ALA A 23 26.62 -16.58 14.23
CA ALA A 23 26.45 -17.54 15.32
C ALA A 23 26.81 -18.97 14.87
N PRO A 24 27.24 -19.86 15.79
CA PRO A 24 27.68 -21.20 15.46
C PRO A 24 26.51 -22.15 15.17
N ILE A 25 26.81 -23.18 14.38
CA ILE A 25 25.88 -24.22 13.91
C ILE A 25 25.35 -25.01 15.12
N ALA A 26 24.06 -24.85 15.44
CA ALA A 26 23.34 -25.68 16.39
C ALA A 26 22.52 -26.74 15.65
N SER A 27 22.50 -27.95 16.21
CA SER A 27 21.90 -29.18 15.72
C SER A 27 20.51 -29.02 15.09
N GLN A 28 20.29 -29.70 13.96
CA GLN A 28 19.03 -29.76 13.23
C GLN A 28 17.96 -30.46 14.08
N LEU A 29 17.18 -29.69 14.81
CA LEU A 29 15.80 -30.07 15.16
C LEU A 29 15.05 -30.28 13.86
N THR A 30 14.27 -31.35 13.74
CA THR A 30 13.29 -31.49 12.66
C THR A 30 12.41 -30.24 12.64
N GLU A 31 12.16 -29.69 11.45
CA GLU A 31 11.55 -28.36 11.26
C GLU A 31 10.22 -28.17 12.03
N SER A 32 9.50 -29.28 12.27
CA SER A 32 8.26 -29.37 13.04
C SER A 32 8.41 -29.27 14.58
N ASP A 33 9.61 -29.46 15.14
CA ASP A 33 9.88 -29.42 16.59
C ASP A 33 10.42 -28.06 17.07
N ARG A 34 10.57 -27.08 16.16
CA ARG A 34 10.98 -25.73 16.55
C ARG A 34 9.91 -25.12 17.47
N PRO A 35 10.26 -24.59 18.66
CA PRO A 35 9.27 -23.94 19.51
C PRO A 35 8.64 -22.74 18.77
N LEU A 36 7.39 -22.43 19.09
CA LEU A 36 6.77 -21.20 18.60
C LEU A 36 7.45 -20.00 19.28
N PRO A 37 7.69 -18.90 18.55
CA PRO A 37 8.24 -17.69 19.15
C PRO A 37 7.22 -17.06 20.11
N ASP A 38 7.74 -16.35 21.12
CA ASP A 38 6.93 -15.45 21.94
C ASP A 38 6.32 -14.35 21.08
N ILE A 39 5.03 -14.03 21.27
CA ILE A 39 4.29 -13.14 20.35
C ILE A 39 4.78 -11.69 20.40
N PRO A 40 4.96 -11.05 21.58
CA PRO A 40 5.63 -9.76 21.66
C PRO A 40 6.96 -9.73 20.91
N THR A 41 7.81 -10.73 21.12
CA THR A 41 9.11 -10.84 20.45
C THR A 41 8.95 -10.93 18.92
N LEU A 42 8.09 -11.84 18.44
CA LEU A 42 7.83 -12.01 17.02
C LEU A 42 7.31 -10.71 16.38
N MET A 43 6.38 -10.01 17.03
CA MET A 43 5.82 -8.77 16.47
C MET A 43 6.85 -7.64 16.43
N HIS A 44 7.79 -7.61 17.38
CA HIS A 44 8.91 -6.68 17.33
C HIS A 44 9.89 -7.01 16.20
N GLU A 45 10.22 -8.30 16.00
CA GLU A 45 11.01 -8.74 14.84
C GLU A 45 10.33 -8.37 13.52
N VAL A 46 9.00 -8.51 13.44
CA VAL A 46 8.21 -8.07 12.29
C VAL A 46 8.34 -6.56 12.04
N GLU A 47 8.28 -5.75 13.10
CA GLU A 47 8.45 -4.30 13.00
C GLU A 47 9.82 -3.92 12.41
N GLU A 48 10.89 -4.59 12.88
CA GLU A 48 12.25 -4.37 12.43
C GLU A 48 12.47 -4.80 10.97
N HIS A 49 11.93 -5.96 10.59
CA HIS A 49 12.03 -6.46 9.23
C HIS A 49 11.22 -5.61 8.25
N GLN A 50 10.04 -5.14 8.63
CA GLN A 50 9.25 -4.21 7.81
C GLN A 50 9.99 -2.88 7.59
N LYS A 51 10.62 -2.33 8.63
CA LYS A 51 11.50 -1.14 8.53
C LYS A 51 12.60 -1.33 7.49
N ALA A 52 13.27 -2.49 7.51
CA ALA A 52 14.32 -2.80 6.54
C ALA A 52 13.75 -2.97 5.12
N ALA A 53 12.61 -3.63 4.99
CA ALA A 53 11.94 -3.89 3.71
C ALA A 53 11.41 -2.61 3.04
N GLU A 54 10.99 -1.60 3.81
CA GLU A 54 10.47 -0.33 3.27
C GLU A 54 11.44 0.33 2.28
N ALA A 55 12.74 0.27 2.54
CA ALA A 55 13.76 0.83 1.64
C ALA A 55 13.68 0.19 0.24
N ILE A 56 13.40 -1.11 0.19
CA ILE A 56 13.24 -1.86 -1.06
C ILE A 56 11.87 -1.61 -1.67
N GLN A 57 10.80 -1.57 -0.85
CA GLN A 57 9.43 -1.28 -1.33
C GLN A 57 9.34 0.07 -2.06
N LYS A 58 10.14 1.05 -1.63
CA LYS A 58 10.23 2.38 -2.27
C LYS A 58 10.72 2.36 -3.70
N ASP A 59 11.45 1.32 -4.10
CA ASP A 59 11.96 1.15 -5.45
C ASP A 59 10.96 0.46 -6.38
N TYR A 60 9.73 0.19 -5.94
CA TYR A 60 8.71 -0.48 -6.75
C TYR A 60 7.60 0.46 -7.21
N LEU A 61 7.17 0.22 -8.45
CA LEU A 61 5.91 0.66 -9.00
C LEU A 61 5.07 -0.58 -9.33
N TYR A 62 3.79 -0.55 -9.00
CA TYR A 62 2.84 -1.61 -9.38
C TYR A 62 1.50 -1.02 -9.81
N HIS A 63 0.72 -1.83 -10.49
CA HIS A 63 -0.63 -1.50 -10.93
C HIS A 63 -1.65 -2.00 -9.91
N GLU A 64 -2.64 -1.18 -9.56
CA GLU A 64 -3.71 -1.51 -8.61
C GLU A 64 -5.07 -1.37 -9.30
N VAL A 65 -5.88 -2.42 -9.26
CA VAL A 65 -7.27 -2.41 -9.76
C VAL A 65 -8.21 -2.53 -8.58
N ALA A 66 -8.97 -1.47 -8.29
CA ALA A 66 -9.95 -1.42 -7.21
C ALA A 66 -11.38 -1.47 -7.76
N GLN A 67 -12.16 -2.46 -7.30
CA GLN A 67 -13.55 -2.67 -7.70
C GLN A 67 -14.47 -2.46 -6.49
N GLU A 68 -15.45 -1.57 -6.64
CA GLU A 68 -16.52 -1.33 -5.68
C GLU A 68 -17.81 -1.97 -6.17
N GLN A 69 -18.44 -2.81 -5.34
CA GLN A 69 -19.78 -3.33 -5.60
C GLN A 69 -20.73 -2.93 -4.48
N ARG A 70 -21.88 -2.35 -4.83
CA ARG A 70 -22.89 -1.92 -3.87
C ARG A 70 -24.05 -2.91 -3.79
N SER A 71 -24.50 -3.22 -2.59
CA SER A 71 -25.66 -4.12 -2.38
C SER A 71 -27.00 -3.50 -2.77
N ASN A 72 -27.08 -2.17 -2.92
CA ASN A 72 -28.31 -1.45 -3.26
C ASN A 72 -28.61 -1.39 -4.78
N GLY A 73 -27.90 -2.17 -5.60
CA GLY A 73 -28.08 -2.18 -7.06
C GLY A 73 -27.46 -0.98 -7.79
N THR A 74 -26.74 -0.10 -7.08
CA THR A 74 -25.92 0.93 -7.74
C THR A 74 -24.85 0.24 -8.60
N LYS A 75 -24.60 0.78 -9.80
CA LYS A 75 -23.59 0.25 -10.72
C LYS A 75 -22.23 0.12 -10.01
N SER A 76 -21.56 -1.00 -10.23
CA SER A 76 -20.18 -1.19 -9.78
C SER A 76 -19.26 -0.12 -10.38
N GLN A 77 -18.22 0.23 -9.62
CA GLN A 77 -17.20 1.17 -10.06
C GLN A 77 -15.86 0.45 -10.10
N THR A 78 -15.05 0.73 -11.11
CA THR A 78 -13.68 0.26 -11.19
C THR A 78 -12.74 1.45 -11.34
N GLU A 79 -11.78 1.56 -10.44
CA GLU A 79 -10.70 2.55 -10.52
C GLU A 79 -9.38 1.81 -10.64
N GLU A 80 -8.51 2.27 -11.54
CA GLU A 80 -7.19 1.70 -11.75
C GLU A 80 -6.12 2.73 -11.43
N PHE A 81 -5.03 2.30 -10.78
CA PHE A 81 -3.98 3.17 -10.28
C PHE A 81 -2.59 2.66 -10.64
N ASP A 82 -1.66 3.58 -10.83
CA ASP A 82 -0.23 3.31 -10.63
C ASP A 82 0.13 3.66 -9.19
N VAL A 83 0.71 2.72 -8.46
CA VAL A 83 1.16 2.93 -7.08
C VAL A 83 2.68 2.96 -7.03
N PHE A 84 3.22 4.04 -6.47
CA PHE A 84 4.66 4.27 -6.38
C PHE A 84 4.99 5.25 -5.25
N TRP A 85 6.29 5.40 -4.96
CA TRP A 85 6.78 6.34 -3.96
C TRP A 85 7.29 7.63 -4.61
N LEU A 86 6.89 8.77 -4.04
CA LEU A 86 7.36 10.10 -4.43
C LEU A 86 7.76 10.87 -3.18
N ASN A 87 9.04 11.25 -3.07
CA ASN A 87 9.60 11.96 -1.91
C ASN A 87 9.29 11.27 -0.56
N GLY A 88 9.35 9.93 -0.51
CA GLY A 88 9.07 9.16 0.71
C GLY A 88 7.58 9.15 1.11
N VAL A 89 6.68 9.47 0.17
CA VAL A 89 5.23 9.38 0.30
C VAL A 89 4.72 8.37 -0.72
N GLN A 90 3.93 7.39 -0.29
CA GLN A 90 3.26 6.47 -1.22
C GLN A 90 2.08 7.16 -1.90
N VAL A 91 2.05 7.10 -3.22
CA VAL A 91 1.08 7.76 -4.09
C VAL A 91 0.33 6.70 -4.87
N HIS A 92 -1.00 6.83 -4.92
CA HIS A 92 -1.88 6.09 -5.83
C HIS A 92 -2.30 7.09 -6.90
N LYS A 93 -1.73 7.00 -8.10
CA LYS A 93 -2.08 7.86 -9.22
C LYS A 93 -3.18 7.19 -10.02
N LEU A 94 -4.37 7.79 -10.05
CA LEU A 94 -5.48 7.28 -10.84
C LEU A 94 -5.14 7.36 -12.34
N THR A 95 -5.30 6.25 -13.06
CA THR A 95 -4.99 6.14 -14.50
C THR A 95 -6.23 5.86 -15.33
N ARG A 96 -7.19 5.07 -14.82
CA ARG A 96 -8.45 4.76 -15.50
C ARG A 96 -9.63 4.72 -14.54
N LYS A 97 -10.83 4.98 -15.08
CA LYS A 97 -12.12 4.78 -14.41
C LYS A 97 -13.05 4.01 -15.33
N ASP A 98 -13.66 2.95 -14.82
CA ASP A 98 -14.58 2.08 -15.54
C ASP A 98 -14.04 1.66 -16.93
N GLY A 99 -12.75 1.30 -16.98
CA GLY A 99 -12.02 0.89 -18.19
C GLY A 99 -11.61 2.03 -19.14
N LYS A 100 -11.95 3.29 -18.83
CA LYS A 100 -11.63 4.46 -19.66
C LYS A 100 -10.46 5.25 -19.08
N ASP A 101 -9.57 5.70 -19.97
CA ASP A 101 -8.49 6.61 -19.60
C ASP A 101 -9.06 7.94 -19.07
N LEU A 102 -8.32 8.57 -18.15
CA LEU A 102 -8.67 9.90 -17.66
C LEU A 102 -8.61 10.93 -18.78
N THR A 103 -9.58 11.85 -18.79
CA THR A 103 -9.52 13.05 -19.65
C THR A 103 -8.38 13.98 -19.26
N ALA A 104 -7.95 14.89 -20.15
CA ALA A 104 -6.87 15.83 -19.85
C ALA A 104 -7.12 16.68 -18.58
N ASP A 105 -8.37 17.12 -18.36
CA ASP A 105 -8.73 17.86 -17.14
C ASP A 105 -8.67 16.97 -15.88
N GLU A 106 -9.07 15.70 -15.98
CA GLU A 106 -8.95 14.76 -14.87
C GLU A 106 -7.49 14.42 -14.55
N GLN A 107 -6.65 14.24 -15.56
CA GLN A 107 -5.20 14.02 -15.38
C GLN A 107 -4.54 15.22 -14.68
N ARG A 108 -4.93 16.46 -15.07
CA ARG A 108 -4.46 17.68 -14.41
C ARG A 108 -4.90 17.73 -12.95
N LYS A 109 -6.20 17.50 -12.67
CA LYS A 109 -6.73 17.45 -11.30
C LYS A 109 -6.08 16.36 -10.45
N GLU A 110 -5.74 15.23 -11.07
CA GLU A 110 -5.06 14.14 -10.38
C GLU A 110 -3.61 14.51 -10.04
N SER A 111 -2.91 15.18 -10.95
CA SER A 111 -1.56 15.70 -10.68
C SER A 111 -1.57 16.73 -9.54
N GLU A 112 -2.49 17.71 -9.59
CA GLU A 112 -2.69 18.70 -8.51
C GLU A 112 -3.02 18.03 -7.16
N ARG A 113 -3.82 16.94 -7.18
CA ARG A 113 -4.15 16.16 -5.98
C ARG A 113 -2.91 15.48 -5.40
N ILE A 114 -2.06 14.89 -6.25
CA ILE A 114 -0.83 14.22 -5.83
C ILE A 114 0.14 15.22 -5.24
N ASP A 115 0.38 16.36 -5.89
CA ASP A 115 1.27 17.41 -5.39
C ASP A 115 0.84 17.89 -4.02
N LYS A 116 -0.46 18.14 -3.85
CA LYS A 116 -1.05 18.53 -2.56
C LYS A 116 -0.94 17.42 -1.50
N GLN A 117 -1.09 16.16 -1.89
CA GLN A 117 -0.94 15.01 -0.98
C GLN A 117 0.50 14.91 -0.48
N VAL A 118 1.47 14.94 -1.39
CA VAL A 118 2.91 14.84 -1.06
C VAL A 118 3.34 16.03 -0.21
N ALA A 119 2.96 17.25 -0.56
CA ALA A 119 3.29 18.44 0.23
C ALA A 119 2.72 18.36 1.66
N LYS A 120 1.45 17.94 1.80
CA LYS A 120 0.83 17.78 3.12
C LYS A 120 1.44 16.67 3.95
N ALA A 121 1.71 15.51 3.33
CA ALA A 121 2.36 14.40 4.01
C ALA A 121 3.76 14.79 4.49
N THR A 122 4.54 15.46 3.64
CA THR A 122 5.87 15.96 3.98
C THR A 122 5.84 16.94 5.16
N ASP A 123 4.94 17.93 5.14
CA ASP A 123 4.77 18.89 6.24
C ASP A 123 4.38 18.20 7.56
N ARG A 124 3.47 17.22 7.50
CA ARG A 124 3.07 16.44 8.68
C ARG A 124 4.22 15.61 9.24
N LYS A 125 4.94 14.89 8.38
CA LYS A 125 6.10 14.07 8.76
C LYS A 125 7.17 14.93 9.45
N LYS A 126 7.49 16.10 8.88
CA LYS A 126 8.42 17.06 9.50
C LYS A 126 7.96 17.49 10.90
N LYS A 127 6.70 17.89 11.05
CA LYS A 127 6.13 18.31 12.35
C LYS A 127 6.07 17.19 13.37
N ALA A 128 5.89 15.95 12.94
CA ALA A 128 5.87 14.78 13.81
C ALA A 128 7.29 14.37 14.23
N GLU A 129 8.26 14.45 13.31
CA GLU A 129 9.68 14.22 13.58
C GLU A 129 10.22 15.20 14.63
N GLU A 130 9.87 16.48 14.54
CA GLU A 130 10.18 17.51 15.56
C GLU A 130 9.64 17.16 16.96
N LYS A 131 8.62 16.29 17.04
CA LYS A 131 7.99 15.81 18.28
C LYS A 131 8.40 14.38 18.65
N GLY A 132 9.28 13.74 17.88
CA GLY A 132 9.62 12.32 18.05
C GLY A 132 8.44 11.37 17.87
N GLN A 133 7.44 11.74 17.07
CA GLN A 133 6.24 10.94 16.83
C GLN A 133 6.38 10.13 15.53
N PRO A 134 6.23 8.80 15.57
CA PRO A 134 6.25 7.98 14.36
C PRO A 134 5.00 8.25 13.52
N THR A 135 5.18 8.22 12.21
CA THR A 135 4.10 8.43 11.24
C THR A 135 4.23 7.50 10.05
N ASP A 136 3.08 7.15 9.48
CA ASP A 136 3.02 6.44 8.20
C ASP A 136 3.59 7.27 7.02
N SER A 137 3.61 6.67 5.82
CA SER A 137 4.08 7.33 4.59
C SER A 137 3.29 8.60 4.23
N ARG A 138 2.07 8.77 4.74
CA ARG A 138 1.19 9.93 4.53
C ARG A 138 1.25 10.95 5.67
N GLY A 139 2.12 10.73 6.66
CA GLY A 139 2.30 11.61 7.81
C GLY A 139 1.15 11.55 8.82
N ASN A 140 0.40 10.45 8.89
CA ASN A 140 -0.58 10.22 9.96
C ASN A 140 0.09 9.50 11.13
N ASP A 141 -0.44 9.73 12.33
CA ASP A 141 0.00 9.04 13.56
C ASP A 141 0.00 7.53 13.35
N GLU A 142 1.13 6.91 13.70
CA GLU A 142 1.30 5.49 13.58
C GLU A 142 1.06 4.75 14.91
N VAL A 143 0.51 3.54 14.83
CA VAL A 143 0.35 2.65 15.97
C VAL A 143 1.58 1.75 16.05
N THR A 144 2.43 1.98 17.07
CA THR A 144 3.63 1.15 17.31
C THR A 144 3.27 -0.29 17.66
N VAL A 145 4.19 -1.24 17.48
CA VAL A 145 3.95 -2.64 17.88
C VAL A 145 3.68 -2.75 19.37
N SER A 146 4.43 -2.06 20.21
CA SER A 146 4.15 -2.05 21.65
C SER A 146 2.74 -1.52 21.95
N ARG A 147 2.27 -0.54 21.16
CA ARG A 147 0.92 -0.02 21.33
C ARG A 147 -0.13 -1.01 20.86
N PHE A 148 0.09 -1.67 19.72
CA PHE A 148 -0.78 -2.72 19.21
C PHE A 148 -0.92 -3.88 20.20
N LEU A 149 0.19 -4.33 20.79
CA LEU A 149 0.21 -5.38 21.82
C LEU A 149 -0.60 -5.00 23.08
N MET A 150 -0.79 -3.72 23.37
CA MET A 150 -1.62 -3.24 24.48
C MET A 150 -3.10 -3.07 24.15
N LEU A 151 -3.50 -3.18 22.89
CA LEU A 151 -4.88 -2.92 22.45
C LEU A 151 -5.76 -4.18 22.39
N GLY A 152 -5.17 -5.36 22.56
CA GLY A 152 -5.90 -6.63 22.51
C GLY A 152 -5.08 -7.82 22.98
N ALA A 153 -5.70 -8.98 22.91
CA ALA A 153 -5.10 -10.27 23.23
C ALA A 153 -4.70 -11.01 21.96
N PHE A 154 -3.57 -11.70 22.04
CA PHE A 154 -3.05 -12.58 20.99
C PHE A 154 -3.13 -14.01 21.51
N THR A 155 -3.80 -14.89 20.77
CA THR A 155 -4.11 -16.24 21.24
C THR A 155 -3.93 -17.25 20.11
N ASN A 156 -3.98 -18.54 20.46
CA ASN A 156 -3.92 -19.65 19.51
C ASN A 156 -2.75 -19.60 18.50
N PRO A 157 -1.51 -19.33 18.96
CA PRO A 157 -0.36 -19.33 18.08
C PRO A 157 -0.12 -20.74 17.55
N ARG A 158 0.10 -20.85 16.25
CA ARG A 158 0.32 -22.14 15.57
C ARG A 158 1.18 -21.96 14.34
N ARG A 159 2.02 -22.95 14.04
CA ARG A 159 2.76 -23.00 12.79
C ARG A 159 1.91 -23.73 11.74
N VAL A 160 1.79 -23.15 10.56
CA VAL A 160 1.15 -23.76 9.39
C VAL A 160 2.09 -23.65 8.20
N GLN A 161 1.92 -24.53 7.22
CA GLN A 161 2.55 -24.35 5.91
C GLN A 161 1.64 -23.52 5.00
N LEU A 162 2.11 -22.35 4.58
CA LEU A 162 1.39 -21.47 3.66
C LEU A 162 2.26 -21.23 2.42
N LYS A 163 1.76 -21.64 1.25
CA LYS A 163 2.49 -21.51 -0.03
C LYS A 163 3.93 -22.09 0.04
N GLY A 164 4.10 -23.20 0.81
CA GLY A 164 5.38 -23.88 1.00
C GLY A 164 6.35 -23.23 2.00
N ARG A 165 5.90 -22.21 2.75
CA ARG A 165 6.71 -21.47 3.72
C ARG A 165 6.10 -21.55 5.11
N ASP A 166 6.94 -21.88 6.09
CA ASP A 166 6.52 -21.95 7.49
C ASP A 166 5.99 -20.57 7.92
N THR A 167 4.77 -20.56 8.43
CA THR A 167 4.02 -19.36 8.74
C THR A 167 3.42 -19.49 10.14
N ILE A 168 3.69 -18.52 10.99
CA ILE A 168 3.09 -18.43 12.32
C ILE A 168 1.74 -17.72 12.20
N VAL A 169 0.68 -18.40 12.62
CA VAL A 169 -0.69 -17.89 12.62
C VAL A 169 -1.11 -17.57 14.05
N ILE A 170 -1.64 -16.38 14.25
CA ILE A 170 -2.00 -15.86 15.57
C ILE A 170 -3.38 -15.22 15.48
N ASP A 171 -4.26 -15.55 16.42
CA ASP A 171 -5.58 -14.95 16.50
C ASP A 171 -5.51 -13.69 17.36
N TYR A 172 -6.15 -12.60 16.92
CA TYR A 172 -6.20 -11.31 17.62
C TYR A 172 -7.63 -10.99 18.03
N ALA A 173 -7.81 -10.51 19.26
CA ALA A 173 -9.07 -9.97 19.75
C ALA A 173 -8.80 -8.66 20.51
N GLY A 174 -9.31 -7.54 20.00
CA GLY A 174 -9.18 -6.25 20.65
C GLY A 174 -9.87 -6.23 22.03
N ASP A 175 -9.27 -5.53 22.99
CA ASP A 175 -9.79 -5.38 24.35
C ASP A 175 -10.75 -4.19 24.42
N PRO A 176 -12.06 -4.38 24.61
CA PRO A 176 -13.03 -3.30 24.67
C PRO A 176 -12.78 -2.27 25.80
N LYS A 177 -11.93 -2.61 26.78
CA LYS A 177 -11.55 -1.73 27.90
C LYS A 177 -10.23 -0.99 27.65
N ALA A 178 -9.49 -1.31 26.59
CA ALA A 178 -8.26 -0.62 26.28
C ALA A 178 -8.54 0.85 25.99
N LYS A 179 -7.80 1.73 26.68
CA LYS A 179 -7.79 3.15 26.34
C LYS A 179 -7.19 3.31 24.95
N THR A 180 -7.61 4.33 24.21
CA THR A 180 -7.13 4.64 22.87
C THR A 180 -6.73 6.11 22.79
N ARG A 181 -5.78 6.43 21.91
CA ARG A 181 -5.19 7.78 21.78
C ARG A 181 -5.60 8.46 20.49
N ASN A 182 -5.95 7.69 19.47
CA ASN A 182 -6.37 8.16 18.16
C ASN A 182 -7.40 7.19 17.55
N ARG A 183 -7.96 7.59 16.40
CA ARG A 183 -8.99 6.80 15.71
C ARG A 183 -8.49 5.45 15.19
N MET A 184 -7.20 5.32 14.88
CA MET A 184 -6.66 4.05 14.41
C MET A 184 -6.60 3.04 15.55
N GLU A 185 -6.19 3.47 16.75
CA GLU A 185 -6.26 2.63 17.94
C GLU A 185 -7.69 2.23 18.31
N ASP A 186 -8.67 3.14 18.14
CA ASP A 186 -10.10 2.81 18.30
C ASP A 186 -10.55 1.68 17.38
N VAL A 187 -10.15 1.72 16.12
CA VAL A 187 -10.46 0.67 15.15
C VAL A 187 -9.80 -0.64 15.57
N ILE A 188 -8.50 -0.62 15.86
CA ILE A 188 -7.74 -1.81 16.28
C ILE A 188 -8.34 -2.46 17.55
N ARG A 189 -8.78 -1.66 18.51
CA ARG A 189 -9.45 -2.14 19.73
C ARG A 189 -10.77 -2.86 19.45
N ASP A 190 -11.51 -2.43 18.42
CA ASP A 190 -12.85 -2.94 18.12
C ASP A 190 -12.82 -4.08 17.06
N LEU A 191 -11.63 -4.50 16.62
CA LEU A 191 -11.40 -5.57 15.67
C LEU A 191 -11.08 -6.91 16.35
N SER A 192 -11.49 -7.99 15.69
CA SER A 192 -11.01 -9.35 15.92
C SER A 192 -10.56 -9.95 14.59
N GLY A 193 -9.55 -10.82 14.61
CA GLY A 193 -8.91 -11.24 13.37
C GLY A 193 -7.86 -12.32 13.51
N THR A 194 -7.12 -12.52 12.43
CA THR A 194 -6.03 -13.50 12.36
C THR A 194 -4.88 -12.90 11.56
N ILE A 195 -3.66 -13.13 12.04
CA ILE A 195 -2.42 -12.61 11.48
C ILE A 195 -1.56 -13.80 11.08
N TRP A 196 -1.04 -13.78 9.85
CA TRP A 196 -0.09 -14.76 9.34
C TRP A 196 1.26 -14.08 9.16
N VAL A 197 2.27 -14.59 9.85
CA VAL A 197 3.64 -14.08 9.82
C VAL A 197 4.54 -15.13 9.19
N ASP A 198 5.17 -14.80 8.07
CA ASP A 198 6.21 -15.64 7.48
C ASP A 198 7.37 -15.80 8.47
N GLU A 199 7.74 -17.05 8.77
CA GLU A 199 8.71 -17.31 9.81
C GLU A 199 10.14 -16.98 9.36
N GLN A 200 10.45 -17.07 8.07
CA GLN A 200 11.80 -16.78 7.57
C GLN A 200 12.02 -15.26 7.40
N ASP A 201 11.06 -14.57 6.80
CA ASP A 201 11.19 -13.15 6.45
C ASP A 201 10.68 -12.21 7.54
N ARG A 202 10.05 -12.75 8.59
CA ARG A 202 9.41 -12.00 9.69
C ARG A 202 8.51 -10.89 9.16
N THR A 203 7.55 -11.26 8.32
CA THR A 203 6.63 -10.29 7.71
C THR A 203 5.20 -10.79 7.73
N ILE A 204 4.25 -9.87 7.83
CA ILE A 204 2.83 -10.21 7.79
C ILE A 204 2.47 -10.52 6.34
N THR A 205 2.19 -11.78 6.04
CA THR A 205 1.85 -12.23 4.68
C THR A 205 0.35 -12.21 4.43
N ARG A 206 -0.45 -12.35 5.48
CA ARG A 206 -1.89 -12.22 5.44
C ARG A 206 -2.41 -11.61 6.74
N LEU A 207 -3.44 -10.81 6.61
CA LEU A 207 -4.22 -10.26 7.72
C LEU A 207 -5.69 -10.42 7.39
N GLU A 208 -6.48 -10.86 8.36
CA GLU A 208 -7.93 -10.85 8.28
C GLU A 208 -8.49 -10.22 9.53
N GLY A 209 -9.58 -9.48 9.39
CA GLY A 209 -10.24 -8.87 10.52
C GLY A 209 -11.71 -8.60 10.28
N HIS A 210 -12.46 -8.47 11.36
CA HIS A 210 -13.84 -8.05 11.35
C HIS A 210 -14.19 -7.28 12.62
N PHE A 211 -15.20 -6.42 12.51
CA PHE A 211 -15.76 -5.71 13.65
C PHE A 211 -16.72 -6.62 14.41
N ALA A 212 -16.31 -7.06 15.61
CA ALA A 212 -17.15 -7.90 16.48
C ALA A 212 -18.37 -7.16 17.03
N LYS A 213 -18.34 -5.82 17.04
CA LYS A 213 -19.45 -4.93 17.39
C LYS A 213 -19.43 -3.72 16.47
N ALA A 214 -20.57 -3.03 16.36
CA ALA A 214 -20.63 -1.79 15.60
C ALA A 214 -19.73 -0.71 16.21
N TYR A 215 -18.77 -0.22 15.43
CA TYR A 215 -17.93 0.93 15.79
C TYR A 215 -18.68 2.24 15.53
N LYS A 216 -18.63 3.18 16.47
CA LYS A 216 -19.37 4.46 16.38
C LYS A 216 -18.52 5.62 16.87
N VAL A 217 -18.46 6.68 16.08
CA VAL A 217 -17.89 7.97 16.45
C VAL A 217 -19.00 9.01 16.56
N GLY A 218 -19.02 9.79 17.66
CA GLY A 218 -20.04 10.81 17.90
C GLY A 218 -21.46 10.21 17.87
N ALA A 219 -21.70 9.17 18.68
CA ALA A 219 -22.93 8.38 18.70
C ALA A 219 -23.34 7.73 17.36
N GLY A 220 -22.44 7.67 16.37
CA GLY A 220 -22.72 7.15 15.03
C GLY A 220 -23.15 8.21 14.03
N ILE A 221 -23.17 9.49 14.43
CA ILE A 221 -23.46 10.61 13.54
C ILE A 221 -22.24 10.93 12.67
N VAL A 222 -21.05 10.97 13.27
CA VAL A 222 -19.81 11.30 12.54
C VAL A 222 -19.37 10.13 11.67
N MET A 223 -19.32 8.95 12.26
CA MET A 223 -18.95 7.71 11.58
C MET A 223 -19.58 6.52 12.27
N SER A 224 -20.03 5.54 11.50
CA SER A 224 -20.36 4.21 12.00
C SER A 224 -19.88 3.13 11.05
N ILE A 225 -19.37 2.04 11.62
CA ILE A 225 -19.06 0.80 10.89
C ILE A 225 -19.94 -0.27 11.50
N LYS A 226 -20.69 -0.99 10.67
CA LYS A 226 -21.58 -2.04 11.16
C LYS A 226 -20.79 -3.23 11.64
N GLU A 227 -21.33 -3.88 12.65
CA GLU A 227 -20.91 -5.22 13.07
C GLU A 227 -20.85 -6.17 11.87
N GLY A 228 -19.86 -7.06 11.88
CA GLY A 228 -19.61 -8.01 10.79
C GLY A 228 -18.94 -7.41 9.56
N THR A 229 -18.66 -6.09 9.54
CA THR A 229 -17.80 -5.53 8.49
C THR A 229 -16.41 -6.16 8.62
N SER A 230 -15.92 -6.74 7.53
CA SER A 230 -14.69 -7.52 7.49
C SER A 230 -13.75 -7.03 6.39
N PHE A 231 -12.48 -7.40 6.53
CA PHE A 231 -11.46 -7.20 5.54
C PHE A 231 -10.45 -8.35 5.56
N SER A 232 -9.78 -8.54 4.43
CA SER A 232 -8.59 -9.37 4.29
C SER A 232 -7.55 -8.63 3.46
N MET A 233 -6.28 -8.90 3.73
CA MET A 233 -5.14 -8.42 2.95
C MET A 233 -4.16 -9.57 2.82
N GLU A 234 -3.67 -9.79 1.60
CA GLU A 234 -2.57 -10.70 1.30
C GLU A 234 -1.40 -9.93 0.70
N GLN A 235 -0.19 -10.39 1.03
CA GLN A 235 1.04 -9.98 0.39
C GLN A 235 1.67 -11.17 -0.34
N MET A 236 2.46 -10.86 -1.36
CA MET A 236 3.30 -11.85 -2.03
C MET A 236 4.75 -11.35 -2.09
N LYS A 237 5.68 -12.31 -2.08
CA LYS A 237 7.11 -12.02 -2.25
C LYS A 237 7.39 -11.76 -3.73
N ILE A 238 7.97 -10.61 -4.04
CA ILE A 238 8.36 -10.18 -5.37
C ILE A 238 9.88 -10.23 -5.49
N ASN A 239 10.37 -10.82 -6.58
CA ASN A 239 11.80 -11.00 -6.89
C ASN A 239 12.64 -11.58 -5.73
N ASP A 240 12.02 -12.40 -4.88
CA ASP A 240 12.62 -12.96 -3.67
C ASP A 240 13.24 -11.92 -2.69
N GLU A 241 12.86 -10.65 -2.80
CA GLU A 241 13.50 -9.56 -2.04
C GLU A 241 12.53 -8.72 -1.19
N VAL A 242 11.26 -8.62 -1.60
CA VAL A 242 10.31 -7.73 -0.92
C VAL A 242 8.90 -8.30 -0.93
N TRP A 243 8.17 -8.13 0.17
CA TRP A 243 6.75 -8.42 0.24
C TRP A 243 5.96 -7.18 -0.13
N LEU A 244 5.05 -7.31 -1.10
CA LEU A 244 4.16 -6.27 -1.57
C LEU A 244 2.70 -6.75 -1.54
N PRO A 245 1.72 -5.85 -1.32
CA PRO A 245 0.32 -6.24 -1.23
C PRO A 245 -0.15 -6.80 -2.57
N SER A 246 -0.75 -7.99 -2.59
CA SER A 246 -1.25 -8.65 -3.81
C SER A 246 -2.76 -8.56 -3.96
N HIS A 247 -3.48 -8.68 -2.84
CA HIS A 247 -4.93 -8.71 -2.83
C HIS A 247 -5.46 -8.09 -1.53
N ILE A 248 -6.49 -7.27 -1.63
CA ILE A 248 -7.24 -6.75 -0.48
C ILE A 248 -8.71 -6.93 -0.77
N GLU A 249 -9.46 -7.42 0.20
CA GLU A 249 -10.90 -7.54 0.09
C GLU A 249 -11.58 -6.96 1.33
N GLY A 250 -12.75 -6.38 1.15
CA GLY A 250 -13.54 -5.83 2.23
C GLY A 250 -15.03 -6.03 1.97
N HIS A 251 -15.77 -6.33 3.02
CA HIS A 251 -17.21 -6.55 2.96
C HIS A 251 -17.89 -5.91 4.15
N GLY A 252 -19.02 -5.24 3.94
CA GLY A 252 -19.84 -4.78 5.05
C GLY A 252 -20.50 -3.45 4.78
N ALA A 253 -20.67 -2.67 5.84
CA ALA A 253 -21.37 -1.41 5.76
C ALA A 253 -20.77 -0.34 6.67
N ALA A 254 -20.56 0.83 6.11
CA ALA A 254 -20.05 1.99 6.81
C ALA A 254 -20.86 3.24 6.45
N ARG A 255 -20.87 4.20 7.38
CA ARG A 255 -21.53 5.49 7.20
C ARG A 255 -20.64 6.60 7.73
N VAL A 256 -20.57 7.69 6.99
CA VAL A 256 -19.90 8.93 7.37
C VAL A 256 -20.92 10.05 7.27
N MET A 257 -21.15 10.77 8.37
CA MET A 257 -22.20 11.79 8.44
C MET A 257 -23.59 11.24 8.03
N LEU A 258 -24.54 12.13 7.76
CA LEU A 258 -25.92 11.74 7.40
C LEU A 258 -26.08 11.27 5.94
N PHE A 259 -25.16 11.64 5.05
CA PHE A 259 -25.36 11.57 3.60
C PHE A 259 -24.44 10.60 2.87
N VAL A 260 -23.38 10.11 3.51
CA VAL A 260 -22.42 9.20 2.87
C VAL A 260 -22.53 7.83 3.54
N SER A 261 -23.04 6.85 2.81
CA SER A 261 -23.10 5.46 3.24
C SER A 261 -22.49 4.54 2.19
N PHE A 262 -21.97 3.41 2.65
CA PHE A 262 -21.49 2.29 1.87
C PHE A 262 -22.10 1.01 2.45
N THR A 263 -22.61 0.15 1.58
CA THR A 263 -22.96 -1.23 1.90
C THR A 263 -22.61 -2.06 0.67
N GLY A 264 -21.76 -3.06 0.83
CA GLY A 264 -21.31 -3.90 -0.27
C GLY A 264 -19.91 -4.47 -0.05
N SER A 265 -19.19 -4.65 -1.15
CA SER A 265 -17.83 -5.19 -1.17
C SER A 265 -16.86 -4.30 -1.93
N ILE A 266 -15.58 -4.42 -1.57
CA ILE A 266 -14.45 -3.83 -2.27
C ILE A 266 -13.44 -4.93 -2.49
N GLN A 267 -12.93 -5.05 -3.72
CA GLN A 267 -11.81 -5.92 -4.06
C GLN A 267 -10.72 -5.09 -4.71
N ILE A 268 -9.47 -5.30 -4.28
CA ILE A 268 -8.29 -4.63 -4.81
C ILE A 268 -7.30 -5.70 -5.21
N ASN A 269 -6.83 -5.66 -6.46
CA ASN A 269 -5.81 -6.56 -6.97
C ASN A 269 -4.61 -5.76 -7.44
N ASN A 270 -3.41 -6.20 -7.05
CA ASN A 270 -2.17 -5.55 -7.41
C ASN A 270 -1.31 -6.45 -8.30
N SER A 271 -0.81 -5.91 -9.40
CA SER A 271 -0.05 -6.61 -10.43
C SER A 271 1.09 -5.76 -10.99
N ASP A 272 1.83 -6.30 -11.96
CA ASP A 272 2.81 -5.56 -12.77
C ASP A 272 3.90 -4.87 -11.97
N TYR A 273 4.34 -5.51 -10.88
CA TYR A 273 5.44 -5.04 -10.04
C TYR A 273 6.72 -4.90 -10.85
N ARG A 274 7.25 -3.69 -10.88
CA ARG A 274 8.52 -3.38 -11.55
C ARG A 274 9.35 -2.45 -10.69
N LYS A 275 10.67 -2.67 -10.73
CA LYS A 275 11.60 -1.72 -10.14
C LYS A 275 11.58 -0.42 -10.93
N PHE A 276 11.53 0.69 -10.22
CA PHE A 276 11.60 2.03 -10.76
C PHE A 276 12.55 2.85 -9.90
N LYS A 277 13.72 3.20 -10.45
CA LYS A 277 14.59 4.19 -9.82
C LYS A 277 14.11 5.57 -10.23
N ALA A 278 13.35 6.22 -9.34
CA ALA A 278 12.96 7.61 -9.51
C ALA A 278 14.19 8.52 -9.35
N THR A 279 15.00 8.69 -10.39
CA THR A 279 15.89 9.86 -10.45
C THR A 279 15.00 11.10 -10.56
N SER A 280 14.95 11.86 -9.48
CA SER A 280 14.16 13.07 -9.29
C SER A 280 14.38 14.05 -10.44
N THR A 281 13.41 14.16 -11.36
CA THR A 281 13.07 15.37 -12.12
C THR A 281 11.67 15.14 -12.70
N ILE A 282 10.68 15.90 -12.24
CA ILE A 282 9.45 16.09 -13.01
C ILE A 282 9.87 16.87 -14.27
N LEU A 283 10.05 16.17 -15.39
CA LEU A 283 10.18 16.83 -16.69
C LEU A 283 8.78 17.25 -17.16
N PRO A 284 8.59 18.51 -17.59
CA PRO A 284 7.34 18.94 -18.20
C PRO A 284 7.20 18.33 -19.59
N GLY A 285 6.06 17.66 -19.82
CA GLY A 285 5.48 17.43 -21.14
C GLY A 285 6.32 16.63 -22.15
N VAL A 286 6.02 15.33 -22.28
CA VAL A 286 6.23 14.65 -23.57
C VAL A 286 4.89 14.59 -24.27
N ALA A 287 4.62 15.62 -25.06
CA ALA A 287 3.74 15.48 -26.21
C ALA A 287 4.43 14.51 -27.17
N THR A 288 3.78 13.40 -27.49
CA THR A 288 4.19 12.56 -28.62
C THR A 288 3.98 13.36 -29.90
N VAL A 289 5.06 13.95 -30.41
CA VAL A 289 5.09 14.51 -31.76
C VAL A 289 4.98 13.33 -32.72
N LYS A 290 3.93 13.40 -33.53
CA LYS A 290 3.62 12.50 -34.64
C LYS A 290 4.67 12.74 -35.73
N ASP A 291 5.43 11.71 -36.10
CA ASP A 291 6.35 11.80 -37.23
C ASP A 291 5.57 12.13 -38.51
N SER A 292 5.81 13.33 -39.02
CA SER A 292 5.53 13.70 -40.40
C SER A 292 6.66 14.63 -40.83
N SER A 293 7.60 14.10 -41.62
CA SER A 293 8.43 14.93 -42.49
C SER A 293 8.75 14.18 -43.78
N SER A 294 7.90 14.44 -44.77
CA SER A 294 8.26 14.43 -46.17
C SER A 294 8.94 15.76 -46.51
N GLY A 295 10.13 15.69 -47.15
CA GLY A 295 10.72 16.71 -48.01
C GLY A 295 11.33 17.94 -47.32
N ASP A 296 12.62 18.22 -47.55
CA ASP A 296 12.96 19.16 -48.62
C ASP A 296 14.46 19.17 -48.99
N THR A 297 14.69 19.77 -50.16
CA THR A 297 15.86 19.72 -51.04
C THR A 297 16.80 20.93 -50.83
N GLN A 298 17.94 20.92 -51.55
CA GLN A 298 18.87 22.03 -51.92
C GLN A 298 20.06 22.27 -50.97
N ASP A 299 21.31 22.51 -51.43
CA ASP A 299 21.80 23.01 -52.72
C ASP A 299 23.32 22.75 -52.88
N ALA A 300 23.83 22.59 -54.10
CA ALA A 300 25.25 22.79 -54.47
C ALA A 300 25.44 22.81 -56.02
N PRO A 301 26.38 23.60 -56.56
CA PRO A 301 26.18 24.38 -57.80
C PRO A 301 26.69 23.73 -59.09
N ARG A 302 26.11 24.18 -60.22
CA ARG A 302 26.51 23.85 -61.61
C ARG A 302 27.39 24.93 -62.24
N GLU A 303 28.30 24.52 -63.12
CA GLU A 303 28.84 25.30 -64.25
C GLU A 303 29.26 24.33 -65.40
N PRO A 304 29.48 24.77 -66.66
CA PRO A 304 28.47 24.62 -67.71
C PRO A 304 28.94 24.03 -69.07
N GLU A 305 27.96 23.90 -69.97
CA GLU A 305 27.97 24.16 -71.43
C GLU A 305 28.17 23.06 -72.50
N LYS A 306 27.26 23.18 -73.51
CA LYS A 306 27.38 22.90 -74.97
C LYS A 306 27.41 21.43 -75.42
N ALA A 307 26.72 20.98 -76.49
CA ALA A 307 25.94 21.58 -77.58
C ALA A 307 25.08 20.46 -78.26
N PRO A 308 24.17 20.78 -79.21
CA PRO A 308 23.03 19.95 -79.64
C PRO A 308 23.25 19.17 -80.99
N PRO A 309 22.18 18.83 -81.75
CA PRO A 309 21.56 17.50 -82.03
C PRO A 309 22.03 16.97 -83.43
N PRO A 310 21.30 16.20 -84.29
CA PRO A 310 20.04 15.43 -84.27
C PRO A 310 20.30 13.99 -84.89
N PRO A 311 19.42 13.25 -85.63
CA PRO A 311 17.99 13.36 -85.99
C PRO A 311 17.02 12.60 -85.08
#